data_AF-A0AAV9ICR9-F1
#
_entry.id   AF-A0AAV9ICR9-F1
#
_cell.length_a   1.000
_cell.length_b   1.000
_cell.length_c   1.000
_cell.angle_alpha   90.00
_cell.angle_beta   90.00
_cell.angle_gamma   90.00
#
_symmetry.space_group_name_H-M   'P 1'
#
loop_
_entity.id
_entity.type
_entity.pdbx_description
1 polymer ?
#
loop_
_entity_poly.entity_id
_entity_poly.type
_entity_poly.pdbx_seq_one_letter_code
_entity_poly.pdbx_strand_id
1 'polypeptide(L)'
;MTAAFVFYSCCLFRKQREIGKKPFVGSICPTSTTKSTSVVTYRETRSRTRYLCAQLEERLEENLEAFKLELHSRNPSEYPIRAPEWFIRQRNERNKDYVLKPGEIAVRFINTPTGKDIVVAAKPTENLMDVADSVGLKIPRFCETGVCGTCTAELEDLSSVDGRVAIRPCCTDVYLPTGCDEMVVDVFHCRNRSSVFDLEEEVLQSEKRFMRECSTCLGQGTVVCSPCDGTGILQQNETEELCCYCMGRKISLCADCQGKGLVKTEF
;
A
#
# COMPACT_ATOMS: atom_id res chain seq x y z
N MET A 1 5.92 35.16 15.09
CA MET A 1 4.61 34.54 14.81
C MET A 1 4.84 33.05 14.72
N THR A 2 4.62 32.33 15.82
CA THR A 2 4.90 30.90 15.97
C THR A 2 3.62 30.10 15.77
N ALA A 3 3.58 29.26 14.74
CA ALA A 3 2.48 28.34 14.48
C ALA A 3 2.68 27.06 15.31
N ALA A 4 1.70 26.72 16.14
CA ALA A 4 1.65 25.45 16.86
C ALA A 4 0.83 24.44 16.04
N PHE A 5 1.48 23.33 15.64
CA PHE A 5 0.83 22.17 15.05
C PHE A 5 0.30 21.27 16.17
N VAL A 6 -1.01 21.07 16.22
CA VAL A 6 -1.65 20.08 17.09
C VAL A 6 -1.91 18.82 16.26
N PHE A 7 -1.15 17.76 16.52
CA PHE A 7 -1.43 16.42 16.00
C PHE A 7 -2.63 15.83 16.76
N TYR A 8 -3.76 15.62 16.08
CA TYR A 8 -4.83 14.78 16.58
C TYR A 8 -4.60 13.33 16.15
N SER A 9 -4.29 12.48 17.13
CA SER A 9 -4.23 11.03 16.98
C SER A 9 -5.66 10.48 16.84
N CYS A 10 -6.04 10.07 15.63
CA CYS A 10 -7.27 9.31 15.40
C CYS A 10 -7.11 7.88 15.93
N CYS A 11 -7.60 7.61 17.14
CA CYS A 11 -7.86 6.26 17.61
C CYS A 11 -9.04 5.66 16.84
N LEU A 12 -8.76 4.95 15.74
CA LEU A 12 -9.72 4.08 15.07
C LEU A 12 -10.00 2.85 15.95
N PHE A 13 -11.07 2.91 16.75
CA PHE A 13 -11.64 1.72 17.37
C PHE A 13 -12.28 0.84 16.29
N ARG A 14 -11.56 -0.20 15.88
CA ARG A 14 -12.07 -1.29 15.05
C ARG A 14 -13.08 -2.08 15.89
N LYS A 15 -14.36 -1.97 15.54
CA LYS A 15 -15.48 -2.68 16.18
C LYS A 15 -15.39 -4.18 15.84
N GLN A 16 -14.73 -4.95 16.68
CA GLN A 16 -14.67 -6.41 16.60
C GLN A 16 -16.05 -6.97 17.00
N ARG A 17 -16.73 -7.67 16.07
CA ARG A 17 -17.94 -8.45 16.39
C ARG A 17 -17.50 -9.73 17.10
N GLU A 18 -17.52 -9.73 18.43
CA GLU A 18 -17.46 -10.99 19.19
C GLU A 18 -18.87 -11.60 19.25
N ILE A 19 -19.06 -12.67 18.49
CA ILE A 19 -20.20 -13.58 18.62
C ILE A 19 -19.84 -14.57 19.74
N GLY A 20 -20.58 -14.49 20.84
CA GLY A 20 -20.84 -15.62 21.72
C GLY A 20 -19.76 -15.99 22.74
N LYS A 21 -19.65 -15.23 23.83
CA LYS A 21 -19.28 -15.79 25.15
C LYS A 21 -20.18 -15.23 26.25
N LYS A 22 -20.65 -16.13 27.12
CA LYS A 22 -21.61 -15.90 28.22
C LYS A 22 -21.09 -14.85 29.22
N PRO A 23 -21.97 -14.05 29.86
CA PRO A 23 -21.55 -13.10 30.87
C PRO A 23 -21.12 -13.79 32.17
N PHE A 24 -20.01 -13.31 32.73
CA PHE A 24 -19.58 -13.58 34.10
C PHE A 24 -20.66 -13.11 35.08
N VAL A 25 -21.04 -13.98 36.02
CA VAL A 25 -21.88 -13.64 37.17
C VAL A 25 -20.99 -12.87 38.16
N GLY A 26 -21.16 -11.56 38.21
CA GLY A 26 -20.53 -10.69 39.19
C GLY A 26 -21.21 -10.81 40.55
N SER A 27 -20.41 -11.06 41.58
CA SER A 27 -20.76 -11.04 42.99
C SER A 27 -21.30 -9.67 43.42
N ILE A 28 -22.35 -9.72 44.23
CA ILE A 28 -23.06 -8.61 44.87
C ILE A 28 -22.12 -7.87 45.83
N CYS A 29 -22.07 -6.54 45.73
CA CYS A 29 -21.68 -5.64 46.82
C CYS A 29 -22.69 -4.47 46.91
N PRO A 30 -22.89 -3.92 48.13
CA PRO A 30 -24.17 -3.34 48.51
C PRO A 30 -24.30 -1.86 48.16
N THR A 31 -25.56 -1.52 47.92
CA THR A 31 -26.22 -0.21 47.98
C THR A 31 -25.49 0.90 48.73
N SER A 32 -25.00 1.90 47.99
CA SER A 32 -24.92 3.27 48.47
C SER A 32 -25.55 4.22 47.46
N THR A 33 -26.60 4.87 47.91
CA THR A 33 -27.44 5.79 47.16
C THR A 33 -26.73 7.14 47.07
N THR A 34 -26.08 7.41 45.93
CA THR A 34 -25.76 8.79 45.49
C THR A 34 -26.22 8.95 44.05
N LYS A 35 -27.53 9.19 43.89
CA LYS A 35 -28.12 9.60 42.61
C LYS A 35 -27.86 11.09 42.39
N SER A 36 -27.46 11.41 41.15
CA SER A 36 -28.09 12.43 40.29
C SER A 36 -27.27 13.63 39.78
N THR A 37 -25.94 13.57 39.71
CA THR A 37 -25.17 14.55 38.91
C THR A 37 -24.36 13.92 37.77
N SER A 38 -23.81 12.72 37.95
CA SER A 38 -22.96 12.05 36.94
C SER A 38 -23.69 11.51 35.70
N VAL A 39 -24.97 11.14 35.82
CA VAL A 39 -25.76 10.59 34.70
C VAL A 39 -26.30 11.70 33.78
N VAL A 40 -26.55 12.89 34.32
CA VAL A 40 -26.99 14.06 33.53
C VAL A 40 -25.82 14.60 32.72
N THR A 41 -24.65 14.77 33.34
CA THR A 41 -23.44 15.23 32.64
C THR A 41 -22.98 14.26 31.53
N TYR A 42 -23.11 12.94 31.74
CA TYR A 42 -22.81 11.94 30.68
C TYR A 42 -23.79 12.03 29.49
N ARG A 43 -25.10 12.23 29.75
CA ARG A 43 -26.09 12.39 28.67
C ARG A 43 -25.89 13.67 27.88
N GLU A 44 -25.58 14.79 28.55
CA GLU A 44 -25.28 16.06 27.89
C GLU A 44 -24.00 15.97 27.05
N THR A 45 -22.97 15.29 27.54
CA THR A 45 -21.71 15.09 26.80
C THR A 45 -21.95 14.28 25.52
N ARG A 46 -22.74 13.19 25.60
CA ARG A 46 -23.04 12.34 24.43
C ARG A 46 -23.89 13.07 23.37
N SER A 47 -24.84 13.89 23.79
CA SER A 47 -25.64 14.72 22.87
C SER A 47 -24.77 15.78 22.19
N ARG A 48 -23.86 16.42 22.94
CA ARG A 48 -22.92 17.41 22.40
C ARG A 48 -21.92 16.79 21.42
N THR A 49 -21.39 15.60 21.70
CA THR A 49 -20.51 14.89 20.76
C THR A 49 -21.24 14.53 19.47
N ARG A 50 -22.49 14.05 19.53
CA ARG A 50 -23.28 13.76 18.31
C ARG A 50 -23.53 15.00 17.46
N TYR A 51 -23.86 16.12 18.10
CA TYR A 51 -24.09 17.39 17.43
C TYR A 51 -22.81 17.90 16.74
N LEU A 52 -21.67 17.84 17.43
CA LEU A 52 -20.37 18.23 16.85
C LEU A 52 -19.94 17.32 15.70
N CYS A 53 -20.20 16.01 15.78
CA CYS A 53 -19.95 15.10 14.66
C CYS A 53 -20.81 15.44 13.43
N ALA A 54 -22.11 15.68 13.62
CA ALA A 54 -23.00 16.06 12.51
C ALA A 54 -22.59 17.39 11.86
N GLN A 55 -22.21 18.41 12.66
CA GLN A 55 -21.69 19.67 12.13
C GLN A 55 -20.37 19.52 11.35
N LEU A 56 -19.53 18.56 11.73
CA LEU A 56 -18.28 18.29 11.01
C LEU A 56 -18.56 17.55 9.68
N GLU A 57 -19.52 16.62 9.66
CA GLU A 57 -19.94 15.92 8.45
C GLU A 57 -20.54 16.89 7.43
N GLU A 58 -21.45 17.78 7.86
CA GLU A 58 -22.05 18.82 7.00
C GLU A 58 -20.99 19.75 6.39
N ARG A 59 -20.06 20.26 7.20
CA ARG A 59 -18.95 21.08 6.71
C ARG A 59 -18.01 20.33 5.77
N LEU A 60 -17.86 19.01 5.94
CA LEU A 60 -17.05 18.20 5.04
C LEU A 60 -17.75 18.06 3.68
N GLU A 61 -19.07 17.84 3.67
CA GLU A 61 -19.87 17.75 2.45
C GLU A 61 -19.87 19.08 1.67
N GLU A 62 -20.05 20.22 2.35
CA GLU A 62 -19.97 21.55 1.72
C GLU A 62 -18.59 21.80 1.08
N ASN A 63 -17.51 21.47 1.79
CA ASN A 63 -16.16 21.62 1.26
C ASN A 63 -15.90 20.68 0.07
N LEU A 64 -16.42 19.45 0.12
CA LEU A 64 -16.30 18.48 -0.97
C LEU A 64 -17.02 18.98 -2.23
N GLU A 65 -18.19 19.58 -2.07
CA GLU A 65 -18.98 20.10 -3.19
C GLU A 65 -18.35 21.37 -3.80
N ALA A 66 -17.83 22.27 -2.96
CA ALA A 66 -17.04 23.41 -3.43
C ALA A 66 -15.79 22.96 -4.20
N PHE A 67 -15.10 21.93 -3.72
CA PHE A 67 -13.92 21.38 -4.39
C PHE A 67 -14.27 20.70 -5.72
N LYS A 68 -15.40 19.98 -5.80
CA LYS A 68 -15.91 19.44 -7.07
C LYS A 68 -16.24 20.57 -8.05
N LEU A 69 -16.91 21.63 -7.63
CA LEU A 69 -17.21 22.79 -8.48
C LEU A 69 -15.93 23.45 -9.03
N GLU A 70 -14.90 23.58 -8.20
CA GLU A 70 -13.60 24.10 -8.64
C GLU A 70 -12.86 23.15 -9.60
N LEU A 71 -12.95 21.84 -9.37
CA LEU A 71 -12.42 20.82 -10.29
C LEU A 71 -13.16 20.82 -11.65
N HIS A 72 -14.48 21.03 -11.66
CA HIS A 72 -15.27 21.09 -12.89
C HIS A 72 -15.10 22.41 -13.66
N SER A 73 -14.77 23.51 -12.97
CA SER A 73 -14.55 24.80 -13.62
C SER A 73 -13.19 24.92 -14.29
N ARG A 74 -12.20 24.13 -13.86
CA ARG A 74 -10.92 24.00 -14.55
C ARG A 74 -11.11 23.14 -15.80
N ASN A 75 -11.13 23.78 -16.96
CA ASN A 75 -11.12 23.08 -18.24
C ASN A 75 -9.86 22.17 -18.30
N PRO A 76 -10.01 20.83 -18.37
CA PRO A 76 -8.86 19.94 -18.46
C PRO A 76 -7.99 20.23 -19.70
N SER A 77 -8.54 20.93 -20.70
CA SER A 77 -7.83 21.35 -21.91
C SER A 77 -6.83 22.49 -21.72
N GLU A 78 -6.79 23.16 -20.55
CA GLU A 78 -5.88 24.29 -20.31
C GLU A 78 -4.52 23.90 -19.73
N TYR A 79 -4.28 22.62 -19.40
CA TYR A 79 -2.95 22.21 -19.00
C TYR A 79 -2.01 22.28 -20.21
N PRO A 80 -1.00 23.18 -20.20
CA PRO A 80 -0.08 23.28 -21.32
C PRO A 80 0.66 21.94 -21.44
N ILE A 81 0.77 21.42 -22.66
CA ILE A 81 1.61 20.27 -22.94
C ILE A 81 3.05 20.66 -22.56
N ARG A 82 3.63 19.94 -21.59
CA ARG A 82 4.99 20.20 -21.09
C ARG A 82 6.00 19.17 -21.58
N ALA A 83 5.52 18.06 -22.13
CA ALA A 83 6.38 17.01 -22.64
C ALA A 83 7.24 17.50 -23.81
N PRO A 84 8.49 17.01 -23.93
CA PRO A 84 9.39 17.39 -25.02
C PRO A 84 8.89 16.87 -26.39
N GLU A 85 9.18 17.61 -27.47
CA GLU A 85 8.67 17.29 -28.83
C GLU A 85 9.03 15.88 -29.32
N TRP A 86 10.24 15.40 -29.01
CA TRP A 86 10.68 14.07 -29.40
C TRP A 86 9.78 12.97 -28.80
N PHE A 87 9.28 13.18 -27.59
CA PHE A 87 8.40 12.25 -26.90
C PHE A 87 7.01 12.21 -27.55
N ILE A 88 6.47 13.38 -27.89
CA ILE A 88 5.21 13.53 -28.62
C ILE A 88 5.31 12.84 -29.99
N ARG A 89 6.42 13.03 -30.70
CA ARG A 89 6.66 12.41 -32.01
C ARG A 89 6.70 10.88 -31.91
N GLN A 90 7.49 10.33 -30.99
CA GLN A 90 7.58 8.88 -30.79
C GLN A 90 6.23 8.25 -30.44
N ARG A 91 5.39 8.96 -29.66
CA ARG A 91 4.02 8.56 -29.39
C ARG A 91 3.15 8.50 -30.64
N ASN A 92 3.20 9.55 -31.46
CA ASN A 92 2.38 9.66 -32.67
C ASN A 92 2.77 8.65 -33.77
N GLU A 93 4.03 8.21 -33.78
CA GLU A 93 4.54 7.21 -34.73
C GLU A 93 4.14 5.76 -34.39
N ARG A 94 3.50 5.50 -33.24
CA ARG A 94 3.05 4.15 -32.86
C ARG A 94 1.94 3.64 -33.75
N ASN A 95 2.04 2.36 -34.12
CA ASN A 95 0.99 1.65 -34.81
C ASN A 95 -0.22 1.40 -33.88
N LYS A 96 -1.41 1.77 -34.36
CA LYS A 96 -2.69 1.67 -33.65
C LYS A 96 -3.64 0.82 -34.49
N ASP A 97 -3.39 -0.48 -34.48
CA ASP A 97 -4.11 -1.50 -35.23
C ASP A 97 -5.30 -2.10 -34.46
N TYR A 98 -5.68 -1.48 -33.34
CA TYR A 98 -6.79 -1.92 -32.50
C TYR A 98 -8.11 -1.21 -32.83
N VAL A 99 -9.23 -1.89 -32.56
CA VAL A 99 -10.59 -1.35 -32.70
C VAL A 99 -11.24 -1.35 -31.32
N LEU A 100 -11.55 -0.16 -30.80
CA LEU A 100 -12.20 0.01 -29.50
C LEU A 100 -13.72 0.04 -29.63
N LYS A 101 -14.42 -0.51 -28.64
CA LYS A 101 -15.88 -0.28 -28.52
C LYS A 101 -16.15 1.10 -27.91
N PRO A 102 -17.35 1.66 -28.10
CA PRO A 102 -17.74 2.92 -27.47
C PRO A 102 -17.57 2.85 -25.95
N GLY A 103 -16.77 3.77 -25.41
CA GLY A 103 -16.49 3.87 -23.98
C GLY A 103 -15.33 3.01 -23.46
N GLU A 104 -14.60 2.30 -24.33
CA GLU A 104 -13.35 1.63 -23.95
C GLU A 104 -12.14 2.55 -24.18
N ILE A 105 -11.07 2.31 -23.40
CA ILE A 105 -9.77 2.96 -23.50
C ILE A 105 -8.75 1.89 -23.92
N ALA A 106 -7.89 2.21 -24.88
CA ALA A 106 -6.72 1.39 -25.17
C ALA A 106 -5.67 1.60 -24.08
N VAL A 107 -5.28 0.52 -23.42
CA VAL A 107 -4.18 0.48 -22.46
C VAL A 107 -3.02 -0.27 -23.10
N ARG A 108 -1.88 0.39 -23.28
CA ARG A 108 -0.66 -0.18 -23.85
C ARG A 108 0.38 -0.37 -22.76
N PHE A 109 0.78 -1.60 -22.51
CA PHE A 109 1.94 -1.92 -21.68
C PHE A 109 3.18 -2.02 -22.57
N ILE A 110 4.16 -1.16 -22.33
CA ILE A 110 5.46 -1.15 -23.05
C ILE A 110 6.57 -1.71 -22.17
N ASN A 111 7.68 -2.11 -22.78
CA ASN A 111 8.83 -2.72 -22.08
C ASN A 111 8.44 -3.95 -21.25
N THR A 112 7.48 -4.73 -21.72
CA THR A 112 7.03 -5.95 -21.02
C THR A 112 8.16 -7.00 -20.92
N PRO A 113 8.07 -7.99 -20.03
CA PRO A 113 9.04 -9.08 -19.93
C PRO A 113 9.23 -9.86 -21.25
N THR A 114 8.19 -9.89 -22.10
CA THR A 114 8.26 -10.54 -23.43
C THR A 114 9.03 -9.72 -24.47
N GLY A 115 9.36 -8.46 -24.16
CA GLY A 115 9.93 -7.50 -25.10
C GLY A 115 8.94 -6.94 -26.11
N LYS A 116 7.71 -7.47 -26.19
CA LYS A 116 6.64 -6.98 -27.07
C LYS A 116 5.69 -6.09 -26.31
N ASP A 117 5.18 -5.05 -26.97
CA ASP A 117 4.11 -4.23 -26.43
C ASP A 117 2.80 -5.04 -26.38
N ILE A 118 2.04 -4.87 -25.30
CA ILE A 118 0.73 -5.52 -25.13
C ILE A 118 -0.33 -4.42 -25.09
N VAL A 119 -1.31 -4.47 -25.99
CA VAL A 119 -2.43 -3.53 -26.03
C VAL A 119 -3.71 -4.27 -25.63
N VAL A 120 -4.46 -3.68 -24.70
CA VAL A 120 -5.73 -4.22 -24.20
C VAL A 120 -6.77 -3.11 -24.15
N ALA A 121 -8.01 -3.45 -24.53
CA ALA A 121 -9.15 -2.56 -24.34
C ALA A 121 -9.69 -2.75 -22.92
N ALA A 122 -9.83 -1.66 -22.18
CA ALA A 122 -10.33 -1.66 -20.81
C ALA A 122 -11.39 -0.56 -20.62
N LYS A 123 -12.27 -0.71 -19.65
CA LYS A 123 -13.23 0.35 -19.32
C LYS A 123 -12.57 1.38 -18.39
N PRO A 124 -12.96 2.66 -18.49
CA PRO A 124 -12.63 3.63 -17.45
C PRO A 124 -13.02 3.07 -16.08
N THR A 125 -12.25 3.39 -15.06
CA THR A 125 -12.42 2.94 -13.66
C THR A 125 -12.07 1.48 -13.36
N GLU A 126 -11.73 0.65 -14.34
CA GLU A 126 -11.18 -0.69 -14.07
C GLU A 126 -9.79 -0.56 -13.44
N ASN A 127 -9.45 -1.45 -12.49
CA ASN A 127 -8.14 -1.43 -11.87
C ASN A 127 -7.07 -1.85 -12.88
N LEU A 128 -6.01 -1.03 -13.02
CA LEU A 128 -4.95 -1.26 -14.01
C LEU A 128 -4.20 -2.59 -13.79
N MET A 129 -4.10 -3.04 -12.55
CA MET A 129 -3.48 -4.33 -12.22
C MET A 129 -4.31 -5.52 -12.72
N ASP A 130 -5.63 -5.46 -12.55
CA ASP A 130 -6.54 -6.51 -13.02
C ASP A 130 -6.54 -6.57 -14.55
N VAL A 131 -6.46 -5.40 -15.21
CA VAL A 131 -6.31 -5.29 -16.66
C VAL A 131 -5.01 -5.95 -17.14
N ALA A 132 -3.89 -5.72 -16.45
CA ALA A 132 -2.62 -6.41 -16.76
C ALA A 132 -2.71 -7.93 -16.54
N ASP A 133 -3.33 -8.37 -15.44
CA ASP A 133 -3.52 -9.78 -15.13
C ASP A 133 -4.39 -10.50 -16.19
N SER A 134 -5.38 -9.80 -16.76
CA SER A 134 -6.28 -10.34 -17.80
C SER A 134 -5.56 -10.76 -19.10
N VAL A 135 -4.42 -10.13 -19.39
CA VAL A 135 -3.57 -10.43 -20.56
C VAL A 135 -2.33 -11.25 -20.20
N GLY A 136 -2.27 -11.77 -18.96
CA GLY A 136 -1.15 -12.57 -18.48
C GLY A 136 0.11 -11.77 -18.14
N LEU A 137 0.04 -10.43 -18.09
CA LEU A 137 1.16 -9.58 -17.70
C LEU A 137 1.27 -9.51 -16.17
N LYS A 138 2.24 -10.23 -15.60
CA LYS A 138 2.49 -10.26 -14.16
C LYS A 138 3.37 -9.11 -13.69
N ILE A 139 2.73 -8.03 -13.24
CA ILE A 139 3.40 -6.91 -12.55
C ILE A 139 3.68 -7.34 -11.09
N PRO A 140 4.90 -7.11 -10.55
CA PRO A 140 5.26 -7.55 -9.21
C PRO A 140 4.44 -6.81 -8.13
N ARG A 141 3.88 -7.56 -7.17
CA ARG A 141 3.02 -7.04 -6.10
C ARG A 141 3.42 -7.54 -4.71
N PHE A 142 3.22 -6.70 -3.69
CA PHE A 142 3.44 -7.08 -2.29
C PHE A 142 2.29 -6.66 -1.35
N CYS A 143 1.80 -5.41 -1.41
CA CYS A 143 0.86 -4.92 -0.40
C CYS A 143 -0.57 -4.60 -0.87
N GLU A 144 -0.88 -4.64 -2.18
CA GLU A 144 -2.17 -4.27 -2.83
C GLU A 144 -2.73 -2.86 -2.52
N THR A 145 -2.21 -2.17 -1.52
CA THR A 145 -2.63 -0.85 -1.05
C THR A 145 -1.79 0.29 -1.63
N GLY A 146 -0.82 0.00 -2.50
CA GLY A 146 0.10 0.99 -3.07
C GLY A 146 1.27 1.42 -2.16
N VAL A 147 1.29 1.00 -0.90
CA VAL A 147 2.28 1.43 0.11
C VAL A 147 3.70 0.90 -0.14
N CYS A 148 3.85 -0.35 -0.58
CA CYS A 148 5.15 -1.01 -0.75
C CYS A 148 5.96 -0.50 -1.94
N GLY A 149 5.28 0.11 -2.91
CA GLY A 149 5.87 0.52 -4.18
C GLY A 149 6.50 -0.57 -5.04
N THR A 150 6.25 -1.85 -4.75
CA THR A 150 6.81 -2.96 -5.56
C THR A 150 6.32 -2.93 -7.00
N CYS A 151 5.08 -2.48 -7.22
CA CYS A 151 4.45 -2.39 -8.54
C CYS A 151 4.76 -1.07 -9.28
N THR A 152 5.75 -0.25 -8.89
CA THR A 152 6.03 1.03 -9.59
C THR A 152 6.07 0.85 -11.10
N ALA A 153 5.30 1.68 -11.81
CA ALA A 153 5.36 1.81 -13.26
C ALA A 153 5.40 3.30 -13.63
N GLU A 154 5.71 3.62 -14.87
CA GLU A 154 5.62 5.00 -15.38
C GLU A 154 4.45 5.10 -16.36
N LEU A 155 3.58 6.08 -16.14
CA LEU A 155 2.50 6.44 -17.04
C LEU A 155 2.97 7.57 -17.95
N GLU A 156 2.75 7.44 -19.25
CA GLU A 156 2.96 8.55 -20.17
C GLU A 156 1.86 9.61 -20.02
N ASP A 157 2.26 10.82 -19.67
CA ASP A 157 1.38 11.95 -19.43
C ASP A 157 2.00 13.23 -20.01
N LEU A 158 1.32 13.82 -21.01
CA LEU A 158 1.78 15.02 -21.70
C LEU A 158 1.77 16.28 -20.82
N SER A 159 1.03 16.24 -19.71
CA SER A 159 1.03 17.33 -18.71
C SER A 159 2.28 17.32 -17.82
N SER A 160 2.97 16.18 -17.74
CA SER A 160 4.24 16.05 -17.02
C SER A 160 5.38 16.70 -17.79
N VAL A 161 6.33 17.30 -17.05
CA VAL A 161 7.53 17.93 -17.63
C VAL A 161 8.38 16.91 -18.37
N ASP A 162 8.50 15.70 -17.83
CA ASP A 162 9.29 14.61 -18.42
C ASP A 162 8.47 13.75 -19.39
N GLY A 163 7.19 14.09 -19.61
CA GLY A 163 6.25 13.27 -20.37
C GLY A 163 5.82 11.98 -19.65
N ARG A 164 6.31 11.75 -18.43
CA ARG A 164 6.04 10.54 -17.64
C ARG A 164 5.76 10.87 -16.17
N VAL A 165 4.95 10.04 -15.53
CA VAL A 165 4.61 10.12 -14.11
C VAL A 165 4.71 8.74 -13.48
N ALA A 166 5.35 8.63 -12.32
CA ALA A 166 5.40 7.38 -11.59
C ALA A 166 4.01 7.05 -10.99
N ILE A 167 3.51 5.85 -11.27
CA ILE A 167 2.20 5.37 -10.81
C ILE A 167 2.32 4.04 -10.06
N ARG A 168 1.21 3.66 -9.42
CA ARG A 168 1.05 2.41 -8.66
C ARG A 168 -0.12 1.63 -9.25
N PRO A 169 0.10 0.72 -10.22
CA PRO A 169 -0.96 0.01 -10.93
C PRO A 169 -1.98 -0.68 -10.03
N CYS A 170 -1.57 -1.19 -8.86
CA CYS A 170 -2.49 -1.83 -7.90
C CYS A 170 -3.56 -0.89 -7.32
N CYS A 171 -3.34 0.43 -7.34
CA CYS A 171 -4.29 1.42 -6.87
C CYS A 171 -4.50 2.55 -7.89
N THR A 172 -4.25 2.26 -9.16
CA THR A 172 -4.51 3.19 -10.27
C THR A 172 -5.60 2.60 -11.14
N ASP A 173 -6.66 3.36 -11.33
CA ASP A 173 -7.72 2.99 -12.26
C ASP A 173 -7.32 3.33 -13.69
N VAL A 174 -7.94 2.68 -14.67
CA VAL A 174 -7.78 3.02 -16.07
C VAL A 174 -8.46 4.38 -16.32
N TYR A 175 -7.68 5.31 -16.84
CA TYR A 175 -8.14 6.61 -17.32
C TYR A 175 -7.28 7.06 -18.49
N LEU A 176 -7.78 8.02 -19.26
CA LEU A 176 -7.06 8.61 -20.38
C LEU A 176 -6.41 9.91 -19.93
N PRO A 177 -5.06 10.02 -19.91
CA PRO A 177 -4.41 11.28 -19.56
C PRO A 177 -4.77 12.39 -20.56
N THR A 178 -4.70 13.65 -20.13
CA THR A 178 -5.08 14.78 -20.98
C THR A 178 -4.21 14.84 -22.25
N GLY A 179 -4.84 15.02 -23.41
CA GLY A 179 -4.16 15.09 -24.71
C GLY A 179 -3.64 13.74 -25.22
N CYS A 180 -3.97 12.66 -24.54
CA CYS A 180 -3.60 11.30 -24.92
C CYS A 180 -4.78 10.58 -25.58
N ASP A 181 -4.48 9.64 -26.48
CA ASP A 181 -5.43 8.82 -27.22
C ASP A 181 -5.44 7.33 -26.79
N GLU A 182 -4.38 6.92 -26.08
CA GLU A 182 -4.25 5.66 -25.35
C GLU A 182 -3.56 5.93 -24.01
N MET A 183 -3.84 5.08 -23.01
CA MET A 183 -3.14 5.04 -21.73
C MET A 183 -1.90 4.15 -21.88
N VAL A 184 -0.71 4.70 -21.69
CA VAL A 184 0.53 3.99 -22.00
C VAL A 184 1.34 3.84 -20.73
N VAL A 185 1.60 2.60 -20.36
CA VAL A 185 2.21 2.23 -19.08
C VAL A 185 3.52 1.54 -19.36
N ASP A 186 4.62 2.20 -19.00
CA ASP A 186 5.95 1.62 -19.02
C ASP A 186 6.15 0.74 -17.79
N VAL A 187 6.16 -0.57 -18.04
CA VAL A 187 6.38 -1.58 -17.01
C VAL A 187 7.85 -1.97 -16.92
N PHE A 188 8.80 -1.07 -17.24
CA PHE A 188 10.25 -1.32 -17.19
C PHE A 188 10.73 -1.99 -15.89
N HIS A 189 10.14 -1.65 -14.74
CA HIS A 189 10.47 -2.28 -13.46
C HIS A 189 10.15 -3.78 -13.40
N CYS A 190 9.36 -4.31 -14.35
CA CYS A 190 9.10 -5.74 -14.54
C CYS A 190 10.22 -6.47 -15.29
N ARG A 191 11.11 -5.76 -16.02
CA ARG A 191 12.21 -6.41 -16.75
C ARG A 191 13.23 -7.07 -15.83
N ASN A 192 13.37 -6.61 -14.60
CA ASN A 192 14.45 -7.03 -13.71
C ASN A 192 14.09 -8.16 -12.73
N ARG A 193 12.92 -8.81 -12.86
CA ARG A 193 12.52 -9.85 -11.90
C ARG A 193 11.95 -11.14 -12.46
N SER A 194 11.58 -11.23 -13.74
CA SER A 194 10.74 -12.35 -14.20
C SER A 194 11.22 -13.08 -15.45
N SER A 195 11.98 -12.45 -16.35
CA SER A 195 12.56 -13.17 -17.51
C SER A 195 13.89 -13.85 -17.18
N VAL A 196 14.36 -13.74 -15.94
CA VAL A 196 15.50 -14.50 -15.46
C VAL A 196 15.08 -15.90 -15.03
N PHE A 197 13.81 -16.23 -14.81
CA PHE A 197 13.44 -17.55 -14.24
C PHE A 197 13.83 -18.78 -15.08
N ASP A 198 14.11 -18.65 -16.38
CA ASP A 198 14.66 -19.77 -17.19
C ASP A 198 16.21 -19.85 -17.16
N LEU A 199 16.92 -18.84 -16.62
CA LEU A 199 18.38 -18.81 -16.44
C LEU A 199 18.81 -18.74 -14.95
N GLU A 200 17.93 -18.26 -14.07
CA GLU A 200 18.15 -18.16 -12.63
C GLU A 200 18.06 -19.53 -11.97
N GLU A 201 17.40 -20.54 -12.55
CA GLU A 201 17.50 -21.89 -12.01
C GLU A 201 18.93 -22.43 -12.13
N GLU A 202 19.67 -22.09 -13.19
CA GLU A 202 21.09 -22.41 -13.32
C GLU A 202 21.99 -21.52 -12.43
N VAL A 203 21.70 -20.22 -12.31
CA VAL A 203 22.51 -19.30 -11.49
C VAL A 203 22.25 -19.47 -9.98
N LEU A 204 21.01 -19.68 -9.53
CA LEU A 204 20.68 -20.05 -8.15
C LEU A 204 21.19 -21.45 -7.81
N GLN A 205 21.26 -22.38 -8.76
CA GLN A 205 21.96 -23.65 -8.54
C GLN A 205 23.48 -23.45 -8.42
N SER A 206 24.06 -22.45 -9.08
CA SER A 206 25.49 -22.12 -8.94
C SER A 206 25.82 -21.41 -7.63
N GLU A 207 24.97 -20.49 -7.14
CA GLU A 207 25.17 -19.79 -5.86
C GLU A 207 24.80 -20.66 -4.64
N LYS A 208 23.88 -21.63 -4.79
CA LYS A 208 23.60 -22.64 -3.75
C LYS A 208 24.81 -23.49 -3.41
N ARG A 209 25.81 -23.62 -4.29
CA ARG A 209 27.02 -24.42 -4.01
C ARG A 209 27.89 -23.83 -2.88
N PHE A 210 27.71 -22.56 -2.53
CA PHE A 210 28.54 -21.88 -1.54
C PHE A 210 27.78 -21.46 -0.27
N MET A 211 26.52 -21.86 -0.13
CA MET A 211 25.73 -21.58 1.06
C MET A 211 25.67 -22.80 1.96
N ARG A 212 26.03 -22.64 3.24
CA ARG A 212 25.81 -23.63 4.28
C ARG A 212 24.74 -23.15 5.25
N GLU A 213 24.09 -24.08 5.92
CA GLU A 213 23.21 -23.77 7.04
C GLU A 213 23.99 -22.96 8.08
N CYS A 214 23.37 -21.90 8.57
CA CYS A 214 23.92 -21.08 9.62
C CYS A 214 24.06 -21.94 10.88
N SER A 215 25.27 -22.10 11.39
CA SER A 215 25.56 -22.91 12.58
C SER A 215 24.84 -22.42 13.84
N THR A 216 24.51 -21.13 13.90
CA THR A 216 23.90 -20.49 15.07
C THR A 216 22.40 -20.72 15.15
N CYS A 217 21.70 -20.73 14.01
CA CYS A 217 20.24 -20.93 13.97
C CYS A 217 19.81 -22.24 13.31
N LEU A 218 20.76 -23.08 12.90
CA LEU A 218 20.52 -24.38 12.27
C LEU A 218 19.54 -24.28 11.08
N GLY A 219 19.75 -23.28 10.22
CA GLY A 219 18.90 -23.08 9.04
C GLY A 219 17.59 -22.33 9.29
N GLN A 220 17.17 -22.08 10.53
CA GLN A 220 15.85 -21.49 10.81
C GLN A 220 15.76 -19.98 10.57
N GLY A 221 16.91 -19.28 10.57
CA GLY A 221 16.97 -17.82 10.43
C GLY A 221 16.60 -17.05 11.69
N THR A 222 16.01 -17.70 12.70
CA THR A 222 15.64 -17.09 13.97
C THR A 222 16.33 -17.80 15.13
N VAL A 223 16.51 -17.07 16.24
CA VAL A 223 17.05 -17.59 17.49
C VAL A 223 16.17 -17.13 18.64
N VAL A 224 16.28 -17.79 19.79
CA VAL A 224 15.62 -17.34 21.02
C VAL A 224 16.15 -15.95 21.38
N CYS A 225 15.25 -15.03 21.74
CA CYS A 225 15.61 -13.67 22.10
C CYS A 225 16.48 -13.70 23.38
N SER A 226 17.78 -13.49 23.22
CA SER A 226 18.75 -13.54 24.33
C SER A 226 18.43 -12.56 25.47
N PRO A 227 18.03 -11.29 25.22
CA PRO A 227 17.70 -10.36 26.30
C PRO A 227 16.59 -10.81 27.26
N CYS A 228 15.60 -11.59 26.79
CA CYS A 228 14.49 -12.07 27.62
C CYS A 228 14.46 -13.59 27.77
N ASP A 229 15.50 -14.29 27.31
CA ASP A 229 15.61 -15.74 27.29
C ASP A 229 14.34 -16.46 26.76
N GLY A 230 13.73 -15.89 25.73
CA GLY A 230 12.51 -16.44 25.12
C GLY A 230 11.23 -16.28 25.94
N THR A 231 11.24 -15.56 27.05
CA THR A 231 10.00 -15.26 27.80
C THR A 231 9.15 -14.22 27.08
N GLY A 232 9.78 -13.31 26.34
CA GLY A 232 9.14 -12.15 25.71
C GLY A 232 8.92 -10.98 26.67
N ILE A 233 9.37 -11.09 27.92
CA ILE A 233 9.14 -10.13 29.00
C ILE A 233 10.49 -9.80 29.66
N LEU A 234 10.71 -8.55 30.03
CA LEU A 234 11.83 -8.13 30.86
C LEU A 234 11.30 -7.83 32.26
N GLN A 235 11.87 -8.45 33.29
CA GLN A 235 11.58 -8.10 34.68
C GLN A 235 12.54 -6.97 35.11
N GLN A 236 12.01 -5.76 35.25
CA GLN A 236 12.69 -4.66 35.92
C GLN A 236 11.78 -4.19 37.06
N ASN A 237 12.33 -4.14 38.28
CA ASN A 237 11.68 -3.54 39.45
C ASN A 237 10.24 -4.03 39.70
N GLU A 238 10.01 -5.35 39.67
CA GLU A 238 8.70 -6.00 39.90
C GLU A 238 7.61 -5.70 38.84
N THR A 239 7.89 -4.87 37.84
CA THR A 239 7.01 -4.66 36.69
C THR A 239 7.40 -5.56 35.52
N GLU A 240 6.41 -6.28 34.98
CA GLU A 240 6.56 -7.07 33.75
C GLU A 240 6.34 -6.16 32.53
N GLU A 241 7.42 -5.86 31.81
CA GLU A 241 7.34 -5.11 30.56
C GLU A 241 7.65 -6.01 29.37
N LEU A 242 7.02 -5.73 28.22
CA LEU A 242 7.35 -6.44 26.98
C LEU A 242 8.81 -6.21 26.62
N CYS A 243 9.51 -7.29 26.27
CA CYS A 243 10.89 -7.20 25.82
C CYS A 243 10.96 -6.33 24.55
N CYS A 244 11.64 -5.18 24.64
CA CYS A 244 11.78 -4.22 23.56
C CYS A 244 12.55 -4.76 22.33
N TYR A 245 13.33 -5.83 22.50
CA TYR A 245 14.11 -6.43 21.41
C TYR A 245 13.28 -7.36 20.53
N CYS A 246 12.47 -8.25 21.13
CA CYS A 246 11.60 -9.16 20.37
C CYS A 246 10.16 -8.68 20.27
N MET A 247 9.81 -7.56 20.92
CA MET A 247 8.43 -7.04 21.00
C MET A 247 7.44 -8.11 21.46
N GLY A 248 7.81 -8.89 22.48
CA GLY A 248 6.99 -10.01 23.00
C GLY A 248 6.97 -11.29 22.16
N ARG A 249 7.65 -11.34 21.00
CA ARG A 249 7.61 -12.52 20.11
C ARG A 249 8.47 -13.70 20.56
N LYS A 250 9.31 -13.53 21.59
CA LYS A 250 10.20 -14.57 22.16
C LYS A 250 11.37 -15.01 21.27
N ILE A 251 11.34 -14.65 19.98
CA ILE A 251 12.38 -14.93 19.00
C ILE A 251 12.92 -13.63 18.39
N SER A 252 14.19 -13.65 17.99
CA SER A 252 14.86 -12.59 17.25
C SER A 252 15.47 -13.15 15.97
N LEU A 253 15.78 -12.29 15.00
CA LEU A 253 16.53 -12.71 13.82
C LEU A 253 17.94 -13.13 14.24
N CYS A 254 18.44 -14.21 13.65
CA CYS A 254 19.81 -14.64 13.85
C CYS A 254 20.76 -13.57 13.30
N ALA A 255 21.68 -13.07 14.14
CA ALA A 255 22.60 -12.01 13.76
C ALA A 255 23.54 -12.43 12.61
N ASP A 256 23.98 -13.70 12.60
CA ASP A 256 24.97 -14.19 11.65
C ASP A 256 24.42 -14.36 10.23
N CYS A 257 23.17 -14.77 10.09
CA CYS A 257 22.51 -14.94 8.79
C CYS A 257 21.46 -13.87 8.48
N GLN A 258 21.24 -12.93 9.39
CA GLN A 258 20.26 -11.85 9.28
C GLN A 258 18.84 -12.34 8.92
N GLY A 259 18.40 -13.46 9.48
CA GLY A 259 17.08 -14.03 9.17
C GLY A 259 17.03 -15.04 8.05
N LYS A 260 18.11 -15.24 7.29
CA LYS A 260 18.08 -16.06 6.06
C LYS A 260 18.25 -17.56 6.32
N GLY A 261 18.76 -17.96 7.47
CA GLY A 261 19.09 -19.36 7.79
C GLY A 261 20.37 -19.88 7.12
N LEU A 262 20.93 -19.16 6.15
CA LEU A 262 22.10 -19.56 5.37
C LEU A 262 23.21 -18.52 5.50
N VAL A 263 24.46 -18.99 5.52
CA VAL A 263 25.67 -18.14 5.49
C VAL A 263 26.54 -18.50 4.28
N LYS A 264 27.17 -17.49 3.68
CA LYS A 264 28.14 -17.70 2.60
C LYS A 264 29.41 -18.33 3.18
N THR A 265 29.93 -19.36 2.53
CA THR A 265 31.18 -20.00 2.89
C THR A 265 32.30 -19.27 2.13
N GLU A 266 33.16 -18.54 2.85
CA GLU A 266 34.38 -17.98 2.28
C GLU A 266 35.38 -19.14 2.12
N PHE A 267 35.82 -19.38 0.89
CA PHE A 267 36.89 -20.33 0.54
C PHE A 267 38.20 -19.58 0.35
#